data_AF-A0A973V1H0-F1
#
_entry.id   AF-A0A973V1H0-F1
#
_cell.length_a   1.000
_cell.length_b   1.000
_cell.length_c   1.000
_cell.angle_alpha   90.00
_cell.angle_beta   90.00
_cell.angle_gamma   90.00
#
_symmetry.space_group_name_H-M   'P 1'
#
loop_
_entity.id
_entity.type
_entity.pdbx_description
1 polymer ?
#
loop_
_entity_poly.entity_id
_entity_poly.type
_entity_poly.pdbx_seq_one_letter_code
_entity_poly.pdbx_strand_id
1 'polypeptide(L)'
;MKAPARRHTARIALTLGTAALGVSLLGVPALADDAVSTSDTTVSDTTAADTTVADGTAVVTTPTTTTGATATTATTTTTATTATTVVATAPTAAQIRQAKAGKVIALAKKYSGRPYRWGAAGPKAFDCSGYTKYIYKKLGIKLPHHAAKQAKKGKRISRANARPGDLVFFKDSSGRIFHVGIYAGGNKMYDAPTAGKKTGKHRIWSKRVEFRRYF
;
A
#
# COMPACT_ATOMS: atom_id res chain seq x y z
N MET A 1 -46.65 38.60 -15.99
CA MET A 1 -47.73 38.11 -16.88
C MET A 1 -47.39 36.71 -17.35
N LYS A 2 -48.39 35.84 -17.48
CA LYS A 2 -48.35 34.38 -17.32
C LYS A 2 -49.01 33.73 -18.54
N ALA A 3 -48.33 32.85 -19.29
CA ALA A 3 -48.90 31.84 -20.23
C ALA A 3 -47.77 30.92 -20.80
N PRO A 4 -48.05 29.74 -21.41
CA PRO A 4 -47.77 28.45 -20.76
C PRO A 4 -46.90 27.44 -21.54
N ALA A 5 -46.65 26.33 -20.84
CA ALA A 5 -45.86 25.15 -21.19
C ALA A 5 -46.21 24.43 -22.51
N ARG A 6 -45.18 23.87 -23.16
CA ARG A 6 -45.30 22.72 -24.06
C ARG A 6 -44.57 21.52 -23.47
N ARG A 7 -45.36 20.54 -23.01
CA ARG A 7 -44.88 19.21 -22.62
C ARG A 7 -44.78 18.37 -23.90
N HIS A 8 -43.59 17.87 -24.21
CA HIS A 8 -43.44 16.81 -25.20
C HIS A 8 -43.48 15.46 -24.48
N THR A 9 -44.67 14.87 -24.48
CA THR A 9 -44.89 13.45 -24.20
C THR A 9 -44.47 12.65 -25.43
N ALA A 10 -43.30 12.02 -25.40
CA ALA A 10 -42.96 10.93 -26.31
C ALA A 10 -43.01 9.63 -25.52
N ARG A 11 -44.15 8.95 -25.60
CA ARG A 11 -44.31 7.55 -25.19
C ARG A 11 -43.73 6.70 -26.32
N ILE A 12 -42.61 6.02 -26.07
CA ILE A 12 -42.15 4.91 -26.90
C ILE A 12 -42.46 3.64 -26.11
N ALA A 13 -43.55 2.99 -26.52
CA ALA A 13 -43.83 1.61 -26.22
C ALA A 13 -43.39 0.80 -27.44
N LEU A 14 -42.46 -0.17 -27.28
CA LEU A 14 -42.44 -1.33 -28.16
C LEU A 14 -41.63 -2.50 -27.57
N THR A 15 -42.37 -3.60 -27.40
CA THR A 15 -41.98 -5.02 -27.50
C THR A 15 -40.97 -5.63 -26.51
N LEU A 16 -41.54 -6.39 -25.57
CA LEU A 16 -40.91 -7.55 -24.94
C LEU A 16 -40.75 -8.65 -26.00
N GLY A 17 -39.51 -9.03 -26.30
CA GLY A 17 -39.19 -10.24 -27.05
C GLY A 17 -38.92 -11.39 -26.08
N THR A 18 -39.88 -12.31 -25.96
CA THR A 18 -39.70 -13.62 -25.35
C THR A 18 -38.97 -14.54 -26.32
N ALA A 19 -37.80 -15.05 -25.94
CA ALA A 19 -37.20 -16.22 -26.56
C ALA A 19 -36.86 -17.22 -25.44
N ALA A 20 -37.58 -18.34 -25.44
CA ALA A 20 -37.38 -19.48 -24.57
C ALA A 20 -36.65 -20.60 -25.34
N LEU A 21 -36.11 -21.53 -24.54
CA LEU A 21 -35.69 -22.90 -24.86
C LEU A 21 -34.23 -23.11 -25.31
N GLY A 22 -33.51 -23.85 -24.46
CA GLY A 22 -32.18 -24.36 -24.71
C GLY A 22 -31.55 -24.98 -23.46
N VAL A 23 -32.27 -25.88 -22.77
CA VAL A 23 -31.68 -26.78 -21.77
C VAL A 23 -30.89 -27.84 -22.54
N SER A 24 -29.60 -27.98 -22.25
CA SER A 24 -28.82 -29.16 -22.63
C SER A 24 -28.09 -29.65 -21.39
N LEU A 25 -28.57 -30.79 -20.91
CA LEU A 25 -28.12 -31.54 -19.76
C LEU A 25 -27.31 -32.74 -20.29
N LEU A 26 -26.00 -32.71 -20.10
CA LEU A 26 -25.12 -33.88 -20.09
C LEU A 26 -24.31 -33.68 -18.80
N GLY A 27 -24.53 -34.42 -17.72
CA GLY A 27 -24.49 -35.87 -17.66
C GLY A 27 -23.04 -36.30 -17.40
N VAL A 28 -22.54 -36.10 -16.18
CA VAL A 28 -21.25 -36.65 -15.73
C VAL A 28 -21.50 -37.41 -14.42
N PRO A 29 -21.15 -38.71 -14.34
CA PRO A 29 -21.50 -39.54 -13.20
C PRO A 29 -20.61 -39.25 -11.99
N ALA A 30 -21.23 -39.34 -10.83
CA ALA A 30 -20.57 -39.44 -9.54
C ALA A 30 -19.88 -40.81 -9.43
N LEU A 31 -18.61 -40.79 -9.02
CA LEU A 31 -17.95 -41.91 -8.35
C LEU A 31 -17.39 -41.34 -7.05
N ALA A 32 -17.92 -41.88 -5.96
CA ALA A 32 -17.34 -41.81 -4.63
C ALA A 32 -16.31 -42.96 -4.46
N ASP A 33 -15.78 -43.08 -3.25
CA ASP A 33 -14.68 -43.95 -2.77
C ASP A 33 -13.27 -43.42 -3.09
N ASP A 34 -12.30 -43.37 -2.17
CA ASP A 34 -12.22 -43.83 -0.79
C ASP A 34 -11.12 -43.00 -0.06
N ALA A 35 -10.96 -43.34 1.20
CA ALA A 35 -10.28 -42.74 2.32
C ALA A 35 -8.79 -42.32 2.20
N VAL A 36 -8.44 -41.43 3.14
CA VAL A 36 -7.26 -41.43 4.03
C VAL A 36 -5.89 -41.70 3.41
N SER A 37 -4.95 -40.77 3.57
CA SER A 37 -3.86 -40.94 4.54
C SER A 37 -2.83 -39.82 4.43
N THR A 38 -2.31 -39.52 5.60
CA THR A 38 -1.40 -38.48 6.02
C THR A 38 -0.07 -38.44 5.26
N SER A 39 0.47 -37.24 5.06
CA SER A 39 1.93 -37.05 5.16
C SER A 39 2.20 -35.78 5.93
N ASP A 40 2.56 -36.01 7.18
CA ASP A 40 3.00 -35.08 8.18
C ASP A 40 4.34 -34.42 7.79
N THR A 41 4.52 -33.21 8.29
CA THR A 41 5.76 -32.44 8.25
C THR A 41 6.50 -32.69 9.54
N THR A 42 7.63 -33.39 9.54
CA THR A 42 8.58 -33.28 10.67
C THR A 42 10.05 -33.46 10.25
N VAL A 43 10.83 -32.51 10.76
CA VAL A 43 12.23 -32.53 11.22
C VAL A 43 13.38 -32.91 10.26
N SER A 44 14.28 -31.94 10.07
CA SER A 44 15.70 -32.21 9.89
C SER A 44 16.44 -31.54 11.04
N ASP A 45 16.99 -32.34 11.94
CA ASP A 45 17.97 -31.93 12.93
C ASP A 45 19.35 -32.49 12.56
N THR A 46 20.33 -31.66 12.84
CA THR A 46 21.78 -31.71 12.88
C THR A 46 22.45 -33.09 12.98
N THR A 47 23.57 -33.27 12.27
CA THR A 47 24.78 -33.92 12.84
C THR A 47 26.04 -33.41 12.13
N ALA A 48 27.00 -32.98 12.96
CA ALA A 48 28.34 -32.56 12.61
C ALA A 48 29.32 -33.75 12.51
N ALA A 49 30.35 -33.59 11.68
CA ALA A 49 31.70 -34.14 11.83
C ALA A 49 32.56 -33.36 10.82
N ASP A 50 33.37 -32.38 11.25
CA ASP A 50 34.71 -32.54 11.84
C ASP A 50 35.70 -33.28 10.93
N THR A 51 36.70 -32.56 10.41
CA THR A 51 38.14 -32.83 10.60
C THR A 51 38.97 -31.72 9.94
N THR A 52 39.74 -31.05 10.79
CA THR A 52 41.06 -30.37 10.69
C THR A 52 41.83 -30.43 9.34
N VAL A 53 42.70 -29.48 8.93
CA VAL A 53 44.01 -29.12 9.53
C VAL A 53 44.51 -27.71 9.07
N ALA A 54 45.27 -27.10 9.99
CA ALA A 54 46.08 -25.88 10.06
C ALA A 54 46.77 -25.29 8.80
N ASP A 55 47.08 -23.97 8.81
CA ASP A 55 48.42 -23.44 9.17
C ASP A 55 48.44 -21.89 9.25
N GLY A 56 49.48 -21.32 9.90
CA GLY A 56 49.66 -19.94 10.36
C GLY A 56 49.56 -18.82 9.31
N THR A 57 49.71 -17.54 9.62
CA THR A 57 50.74 -16.91 10.46
C THR A 57 50.33 -15.47 10.72
N ALA A 58 50.68 -14.95 11.89
CA ALA A 58 50.50 -13.56 12.29
C ALA A 58 51.26 -12.56 11.40
N VAL A 59 50.67 -11.39 11.12
CA VAL A 59 51.43 -10.12 11.09
C VAL A 59 50.56 -8.99 11.63
N VAL A 60 50.93 -8.55 12.83
CA VAL A 60 50.65 -7.22 13.39
C VAL A 60 51.52 -6.22 12.65
N THR A 61 50.95 -5.13 12.14
CA THR A 61 51.72 -3.92 11.84
C THR A 61 50.87 -2.69 12.13
N THR A 62 51.25 -2.00 13.20
CA THR A 62 51.01 -0.58 13.44
C THR A 62 51.74 0.27 12.40
N PRO A 63 51.35 1.55 12.25
CA PRO A 63 52.38 2.58 12.42
C PRO A 63 51.95 3.72 13.35
N THR A 64 52.92 4.18 14.14
CA THR A 64 52.85 5.26 15.12
C THR A 64 53.60 6.50 14.59
N THR A 65 52.95 7.67 14.66
CA THR A 65 53.43 9.05 14.94
C THR A 65 54.62 9.67 14.17
N THR A 66 54.47 10.93 13.71
CA THR A 66 55.25 12.13 14.18
C THR A 66 55.19 13.35 13.23
N THR A 67 54.66 14.45 13.77
CA THR A 67 55.07 15.88 13.72
C THR A 67 55.31 16.63 12.40
N GLY A 68 54.64 17.79 12.31
CA GLY A 68 55.01 18.92 11.44
C GLY A 68 54.06 20.11 11.59
N ALA A 69 54.30 20.97 12.58
CA ALA A 69 53.61 22.24 12.78
C ALA A 69 54.21 23.35 11.89
N THR A 70 53.39 24.23 11.32
CA THR A 70 53.72 25.65 11.09
C THR A 70 52.43 26.46 11.09
N ALA A 71 52.41 27.47 11.94
CA ALA A 71 51.32 28.41 12.16
C ALA A 71 51.23 29.45 11.03
N THR A 72 50.02 29.95 10.76
CA THR A 72 49.82 31.35 10.35
C THR A 72 48.51 31.86 10.95
N THR A 73 48.69 32.90 11.74
CA THR A 73 47.72 33.69 12.50
C THR A 73 46.76 34.46 11.59
N ALA A 74 45.46 34.46 11.93
CA ALA A 74 44.52 35.52 11.55
C ALA A 74 43.43 35.69 12.65
N THR A 75 43.74 36.59 13.57
CA THR A 75 42.92 37.59 14.26
C THR A 75 41.39 37.54 14.13
N THR A 76 40.75 37.25 15.27
CA THR A 76 39.61 37.94 15.90
C THR A 76 38.30 38.11 15.11
N THR A 77 37.24 37.45 15.60
CA THR A 77 36.01 38.13 16.06
C THR A 77 35.25 37.16 16.99
N THR A 78 35.37 37.38 18.28
CA THR A 78 34.53 36.76 19.31
C THR A 78 33.15 37.39 19.25
N THR A 79 32.27 36.87 18.39
CA THR A 79 30.83 37.10 18.54
C THR A 79 30.33 36.06 19.52
N ALA A 80 30.12 36.50 20.77
CA ALA A 80 29.37 35.76 21.77
C ALA A 80 27.97 35.45 21.20
N THR A 81 27.84 34.28 20.60
CA THR A 81 26.53 33.71 20.26
C THR A 81 25.98 33.21 21.58
N THR A 82 25.06 33.96 22.16
CA THR A 82 24.18 33.47 23.21
C THR A 82 23.57 32.16 22.70
N ALA A 83 24.10 31.03 23.18
CA ALA A 83 23.52 29.74 22.96
C ALA A 83 22.20 29.72 23.75
N THR A 84 21.13 30.20 23.12
CA THR A 84 19.78 29.87 23.55
C THR A 84 19.66 28.37 23.33
N THR A 85 19.83 27.61 24.41
CA THR A 85 19.49 26.20 24.48
C THR A 85 18.01 26.08 24.20
N VAL A 86 17.64 25.96 22.92
CA VAL A 86 16.31 25.53 22.51
C VAL A 86 16.22 24.06 22.88
N VAL A 87 15.59 23.78 24.02
CA VAL A 87 15.19 22.41 24.37
C VAL A 87 14.27 21.94 23.26
N ALA A 88 14.80 21.12 22.36
CA ALA A 88 14.04 20.58 21.24
C ALA A 88 12.97 19.62 21.79
N THR A 89 11.75 20.11 21.94
CA THR A 89 10.61 19.29 22.36
C THR A 89 10.38 18.16 21.35
N ALA A 90 10.29 16.93 21.85
CA ALA A 90 10.02 15.76 21.03
C ALA A 90 8.70 15.90 20.23
N PRO A 91 8.62 15.36 19.00
CA PRO A 91 7.42 15.49 18.19
C PRO A 91 6.24 14.77 18.81
N THR A 92 5.08 15.43 18.81
CA THR A 92 3.81 14.85 19.24
C THR A 92 3.38 13.69 18.33
N ALA A 93 2.55 12.79 18.86
CA ALA A 93 1.96 11.71 18.05
C ALA A 93 1.18 12.24 16.82
N ALA A 94 0.56 13.41 16.93
CA ALA A 94 -0.15 14.04 15.81
C ALA A 94 0.81 14.48 14.69
N GLN A 95 1.94 15.08 15.03
CA GLN A 95 2.98 15.46 14.07
C GLN A 95 3.59 14.23 13.40
N ILE A 96 3.86 13.17 14.15
CA ILE A 96 4.37 11.90 13.59
C ILE A 96 3.37 11.32 12.58
N ARG A 97 2.08 11.28 12.91
CA ARG A 97 1.02 10.83 11.98
C ARG A 97 0.97 11.68 10.72
N GLN A 98 1.03 13.00 10.86
CA GLN A 98 1.02 13.91 9.72
C GLN A 98 2.24 13.70 8.81
N ALA A 99 3.43 13.53 9.39
CA ALA A 99 4.64 13.22 8.63
C ALA A 99 4.51 11.87 7.88
N LYS A 100 3.96 10.84 8.52
CA LYS A 100 3.66 9.56 7.85
C LYS A 100 2.67 9.72 6.71
N ALA A 101 1.58 10.46 6.90
CA ALA A 101 0.62 10.76 5.84
C ALA A 101 1.29 11.46 4.65
N GLY A 102 2.12 12.48 4.90
CA GLY A 102 2.88 13.17 3.86
C GLY A 102 3.79 12.21 3.08
N LYS A 103 4.52 11.33 3.77
CA LYS A 103 5.37 10.29 3.15
C LYS A 103 4.56 9.32 2.30
N VAL A 104 3.39 8.86 2.77
CA VAL A 104 2.50 7.99 1.99
C VAL A 104 2.07 8.65 0.68
N ILE A 105 1.64 9.92 0.74
CA ILE A 105 1.20 10.66 -0.45
C ILE A 105 2.36 10.91 -1.42
N ALA A 106 3.55 11.23 -0.90
CA ALA A 106 4.75 11.44 -1.73
C ALA A 106 5.15 10.14 -2.45
N LEU A 107 5.16 9.00 -1.75
CA LEU A 107 5.43 7.70 -2.36
C LEU A 107 4.37 7.31 -3.38
N ALA A 108 3.09 7.53 -3.07
CA ALA A 108 2.01 7.29 -4.03
C ALA A 108 2.19 8.12 -5.31
N LYS A 109 2.55 9.39 -5.19
CA LYS A 109 2.90 10.21 -6.35
C LYS A 109 4.10 9.63 -7.12
N LYS A 110 5.17 9.24 -6.41
CA LYS A 110 6.40 8.67 -7.02
C LYS A 110 6.14 7.39 -7.82
N TYR A 111 5.25 6.52 -7.35
CA TYR A 111 4.91 5.26 -8.02
C TYR A 111 3.67 5.36 -8.91
N SER A 112 3.22 6.57 -9.25
CA SER A 112 2.25 6.77 -10.33
C SER A 112 2.86 6.48 -11.70
N GLY A 113 2.02 6.15 -12.68
CA GLY A 113 2.42 5.84 -14.05
C GLY A 113 2.86 4.39 -14.30
N ARG A 114 2.80 3.51 -13.29
CA ARG A 114 3.17 2.09 -13.42
C ARG A 114 2.00 1.27 -13.96
N PRO A 115 2.22 0.31 -14.88
CA PRO A 115 1.14 -0.50 -15.42
C PRO A 115 0.44 -1.31 -14.32
N TYR A 116 -0.87 -1.49 -14.48
CA TYR A 116 -1.61 -2.46 -13.70
C TYR A 116 -1.25 -3.89 -14.14
N ARG A 117 -0.97 -4.77 -13.18
CA ARG A 117 -0.87 -6.22 -13.40
C ARG A 117 -1.46 -6.96 -12.21
N TRP A 118 -2.39 -7.88 -12.46
CA TRP A 118 -3.00 -8.69 -11.41
C TRP A 118 -1.93 -9.43 -10.59
N GLY A 119 -2.03 -9.40 -9.27
CA GLY A 119 -1.07 -10.03 -8.36
C GLY A 119 0.25 -9.28 -8.18
N ALA A 120 0.47 -8.15 -8.87
CA ALA A 120 1.75 -7.44 -8.80
C ALA A 120 1.87 -6.54 -7.56
N ALA A 121 3.06 -6.52 -6.94
CA ALA A 121 3.38 -5.74 -5.74
C ALA A 121 4.62 -4.83 -5.92
N GLY A 122 4.90 -4.38 -7.13
CA GLY A 122 5.94 -3.39 -7.43
C GLY A 122 7.35 -3.91 -7.68
N PRO A 123 8.30 -2.99 -7.92
CA PRO A 123 8.07 -1.57 -8.20
C PRO A 123 7.66 -1.32 -9.67
N LYS A 124 7.80 -2.31 -10.55
CA LYS A 124 7.59 -2.15 -12.00
C LYS A 124 6.12 -2.14 -12.41
N ALA A 125 5.27 -2.87 -11.69
CA ALA A 125 3.83 -2.96 -11.92
C ALA A 125 3.09 -3.24 -10.61
N PHE A 126 1.79 -2.94 -10.56
CA PHE A 126 1.00 -3.10 -9.34
C PHE A 126 -0.43 -3.59 -9.63
N ASP A 127 -1.02 -4.36 -8.72
CA ASP A 127 -2.47 -4.35 -8.53
C ASP A 127 -2.87 -3.39 -7.39
N CYS A 128 -4.17 -3.25 -7.15
CA CYS A 128 -4.69 -2.28 -6.18
C CYS A 128 -4.11 -2.48 -4.77
N SER A 129 -4.11 -3.73 -4.28
CA SER A 129 -3.68 -4.06 -2.93
C SER A 129 -2.16 -4.22 -2.82
N GLY A 130 -1.48 -4.60 -3.90
CA GLY A 130 -0.04 -4.61 -4.03
C GLY A 130 0.55 -3.20 -4.02
N TYR A 131 -0.13 -2.24 -4.63
CA TYR A 131 0.24 -0.82 -4.60
C TYR A 131 0.24 -0.24 -3.18
N THR A 132 -0.87 -0.41 -2.46
CA THR A 132 -0.98 0.04 -1.06
C THR A 132 0.02 -0.69 -0.17
N LYS A 133 0.13 -2.02 -0.31
CA LYS A 133 1.11 -2.84 0.42
C LYS A 133 2.53 -2.32 0.24
N TYR A 134 2.94 -2.06 -1.00
CA TYR A 134 4.29 -1.60 -1.31
C TYR A 134 4.60 -0.25 -0.65
N ILE A 135 3.67 0.70 -0.76
CA ILE A 135 3.83 2.04 -0.18
C ILE A 135 3.89 1.97 1.35
N TYR A 136 2.96 1.27 1.99
CA TYR A 136 2.91 1.18 3.45
C TYR A 136 4.09 0.38 4.02
N LYS A 137 4.60 -0.62 3.28
CA LYS A 137 5.82 -1.35 3.66
C LYS A 137 7.02 -0.41 3.80
N LYS A 138 7.14 0.64 2.97
CA LYS A 138 8.21 1.65 3.08
C LYS A 138 8.12 2.51 4.34
N LEU A 139 6.98 2.48 5.04
CA LEU A 139 6.78 3.12 6.35
C LEU A 139 6.79 2.10 7.50
N GLY A 140 7.19 0.85 7.25
CA GLY A 140 7.21 -0.22 8.26
C GLY A 140 5.85 -0.88 8.53
N ILE A 141 4.80 -0.52 7.79
CA ILE A 141 3.46 -1.08 7.98
C ILE A 141 3.26 -2.25 7.01
N LYS A 142 3.19 -3.47 7.56
CA LYS A 142 2.98 -4.70 6.78
C LYS A 142 1.50 -4.89 6.48
N LEU A 143 1.14 -4.86 5.20
CA LEU A 143 -0.22 -5.15 4.72
C LEU A 143 -0.27 -6.49 3.98
N PRO A 144 -1.37 -7.26 4.14
CA PRO A 144 -1.62 -8.43 3.30
C PRO A 144 -1.84 -8.00 1.85
N HIS A 145 -1.51 -8.86 0.89
CA HIS A 145 -1.76 -8.62 -0.53
C HIS A 145 -3.19 -9.04 -0.91
N HIS A 146 -4.17 -8.40 -0.27
CA HIS A 146 -5.59 -8.63 -0.54
C HIS A 146 -6.42 -7.48 0.04
N ALA A 147 -7.18 -6.77 -0.80
CA ALA A 147 -7.93 -5.57 -0.40
C ALA A 147 -8.87 -5.83 0.80
N ALA A 148 -9.64 -6.93 0.79
CA ALA A 148 -10.52 -7.24 1.92
C ALA A 148 -9.77 -7.57 3.22
N LYS A 149 -8.57 -8.16 3.15
CA LYS A 149 -7.77 -8.45 4.35
C LYS A 149 -7.15 -7.16 4.89
N GLN A 150 -6.77 -6.23 4.02
CA GLN A 150 -6.39 -4.88 4.41
C GLN A 150 -7.57 -4.14 5.07
N ALA A 151 -8.80 -4.23 4.56
CA ALA A 151 -9.95 -3.58 5.18
C ALA A 151 -10.25 -4.07 6.61
N LYS A 152 -9.77 -5.26 7.00
CA LYS A 152 -9.86 -5.79 8.37
C LYS A 152 -8.75 -5.28 9.30
N LYS A 153 -7.77 -4.54 8.77
CA LYS A 153 -6.67 -3.94 9.52
C LYS A 153 -6.90 -2.43 9.69
N GLY A 154 -6.28 -1.87 10.72
CA GLY A 154 -6.36 -0.44 11.05
C GLY A 154 -7.70 -0.02 11.65
N LYS A 155 -7.81 1.27 11.96
CA LYS A 155 -9.00 1.90 12.58
C LYS A 155 -10.01 2.30 11.51
N ARG A 156 -11.29 1.98 11.70
CA ARG A 156 -12.39 2.46 10.83
C ARG A 156 -12.57 3.97 10.98
N ILE A 157 -12.68 4.67 9.84
CA ILE A 157 -12.86 6.12 9.77
C ILE A 157 -14.10 6.43 8.93
N SER A 158 -14.88 7.42 9.36
CA SER A 158 -16.01 7.95 8.59
C SER A 158 -15.51 8.78 7.40
N ARG A 159 -16.32 8.90 6.35
CA ARG A 159 -15.94 9.71 5.16
C ARG A 159 -15.61 11.16 5.54
N ALA A 160 -16.36 11.75 6.48
CA ALA A 160 -16.13 13.12 6.96
C ALA A 160 -14.78 13.29 7.68
N ASN A 161 -14.30 12.24 8.35
CA ASN A 161 -13.04 12.25 9.10
C ASN A 161 -11.86 11.66 8.31
N ALA A 162 -12.09 11.29 7.04
CA ALA A 162 -11.06 10.73 6.17
C ALA A 162 -10.02 11.80 5.86
N ARG A 163 -8.73 11.43 5.98
CA ARG A 163 -7.59 12.32 5.77
C ARG A 163 -6.64 11.72 4.75
N PRO A 164 -5.86 12.54 4.03
CA PRO A 164 -4.82 12.04 3.14
C PRO A 164 -3.93 11.00 3.83
N GLY A 165 -3.68 9.87 3.18
CA GLY A 165 -2.95 8.75 3.76
C GLY A 165 -3.81 7.74 4.51
N ASP A 166 -5.13 7.90 4.57
CA ASP A 166 -6.05 6.79 4.88
C ASP A 166 -6.22 5.89 3.66
N LEU A 167 -6.53 4.60 3.87
CA LEU A 167 -6.93 3.71 2.78
C LEU A 167 -8.44 3.79 2.57
N VAL A 168 -8.86 3.86 1.31
CA VAL A 168 -10.25 3.79 0.87
C VAL A 168 -10.51 2.45 0.21
N PHE A 169 -11.58 1.77 0.63
CA PHE A 169 -11.94 0.44 0.14
C PHE A 169 -13.32 0.47 -0.50
N PHE A 170 -13.46 -0.15 -1.68
CA PHE A 170 -14.69 -0.17 -2.45
C PHE A 170 -15.46 -1.46 -2.23
N LYS A 171 -16.78 -1.33 -2.10
CA LYS A 171 -17.70 -2.43 -1.87
C LYS A 171 -18.62 -2.67 -3.06
N ASP A 172 -18.82 -3.93 -3.42
CA ASP A 172 -19.83 -4.35 -4.39
C ASP A 172 -21.24 -4.26 -3.79
N SER A 173 -22.26 -4.70 -4.55
CA SER A 173 -23.67 -4.73 -4.14
C SER A 173 -23.94 -5.54 -2.87
N SER A 174 -23.18 -6.62 -2.66
CA SER A 174 -23.25 -7.52 -1.50
C SER A 174 -22.38 -7.06 -0.32
N GLY A 175 -21.67 -5.92 -0.46
CA GLY A 175 -20.81 -5.37 0.60
C GLY A 175 -19.38 -5.94 0.63
N ARG A 176 -19.00 -6.78 -0.35
CA ARG A 176 -17.66 -7.38 -0.44
C ARG A 176 -16.66 -6.37 -0.98
N ILE A 177 -15.47 -6.38 -0.39
CA ILE A 177 -14.38 -5.46 -0.77
C ILE A 177 -13.66 -6.00 -2.01
N PHE A 178 -13.68 -5.24 -3.10
CA PHE A 178 -13.03 -5.64 -4.36
C PHE A 178 -11.89 -4.72 -4.80
N HIS A 179 -11.80 -3.50 -4.24
CA HIS A 179 -10.77 -2.53 -4.62
C HIS A 179 -10.28 -1.72 -3.43
N VAL A 180 -9.05 -1.21 -3.53
CA VAL A 180 -8.43 -0.34 -2.53
C VAL A 180 -7.59 0.76 -3.18
N GLY A 181 -7.58 1.95 -2.57
CA GLY A 181 -6.70 3.06 -2.92
C GLY A 181 -6.25 3.84 -1.68
N ILE A 182 -5.34 4.78 -1.87
CA ILE A 182 -4.83 5.70 -0.85
C ILE A 182 -5.55 7.03 -0.99
N TYR A 183 -6.35 7.42 0.00
CA TYR A 183 -7.07 8.68 -0.03
C TYR A 183 -6.11 9.87 -0.12
N ALA A 184 -6.40 10.79 -1.03
CA ALA A 184 -5.56 11.96 -1.33
C ALA A 184 -6.25 13.29 -0.96
N GLY A 185 -7.43 13.25 -0.33
CA GLY A 185 -8.27 14.42 -0.11
C GLY A 185 -9.14 14.77 -1.32
N GLY A 186 -10.15 15.63 -1.13
CA GLY A 186 -10.98 16.17 -2.21
C GLY A 186 -11.66 15.13 -3.10
N ASN A 187 -12.15 14.04 -2.50
CA ASN A 187 -12.75 12.89 -3.21
C ASN A 187 -11.83 12.25 -4.28
N LYS A 188 -10.50 12.31 -4.07
CA LYS A 188 -9.48 11.69 -4.92
C LYS A 188 -8.68 10.65 -4.13
N MET A 189 -8.09 9.70 -4.83
CA MET A 189 -7.22 8.67 -4.28
C MET A 189 -6.10 8.32 -5.24
N TYR A 190 -5.01 7.77 -4.74
CA TYR A 190 -4.02 7.08 -5.56
C TYR A 190 -4.28 5.58 -5.55
N ASP A 191 -4.35 4.95 -6.72
CA ASP A 191 -4.60 3.51 -6.84
C ASP A 191 -4.03 2.94 -8.14
N ALA A 192 -4.03 1.61 -8.23
CA ALA A 192 -3.83 0.85 -9.45
C ALA A 192 -5.22 0.32 -9.88
N PRO A 193 -5.94 0.97 -10.80
CA PRO A 193 -7.39 0.79 -10.94
C PRO A 193 -7.80 -0.56 -11.54
N THR A 194 -7.28 -0.91 -12.73
CA THR A 194 -7.61 -2.15 -13.44
C THR A 194 -6.64 -2.37 -14.61
N ALA A 195 -6.74 -3.54 -15.25
CA ALA A 195 -5.96 -3.91 -16.44
C ALA A 195 -6.07 -2.85 -17.55
N GLY A 196 -4.97 -2.64 -18.28
CA GLY A 196 -4.87 -1.62 -19.32
C GLY A 196 -4.73 -0.18 -18.81
N LYS A 197 -4.83 0.07 -17.49
CA LYS A 197 -4.60 1.38 -16.88
C LYS A 197 -3.30 1.41 -16.08
N LYS A 198 -2.86 2.63 -15.75
CA LYS A 198 -1.67 2.88 -14.93
C LYS A 198 -2.08 3.29 -13.51
N THR A 199 -1.16 3.11 -12.57
CA THR A 199 -1.26 3.70 -11.24
C THR A 199 -1.34 5.21 -11.36
N GLY A 200 -2.12 5.86 -10.50
CA GLY A 200 -2.28 7.30 -10.60
C GLY A 200 -3.27 7.85 -9.61
N LYS A 201 -3.48 9.17 -9.67
CA LYS A 201 -4.50 9.85 -8.88
C LYS A 201 -5.82 9.84 -9.64
N HIS A 202 -6.81 9.14 -9.11
CA HIS A 202 -8.15 9.04 -9.70
C HIS A 202 -9.21 9.57 -8.72
N ARG A 203 -10.39 9.89 -9.26
CA ARG A 203 -11.56 10.24 -8.45
C ARG A 203 -12.09 8.99 -7.75
N ILE A 204 -12.55 9.11 -6.51
CA ILE A 204 -13.35 8.05 -5.88
C ILE A 204 -14.68 7.98 -6.63
N TRP A 205 -14.86 6.92 -7.42
CA TRP A 205 -15.98 6.78 -8.36
C TRP A 205 -17.25 6.22 -7.73
N SER A 206 -17.17 5.61 -6.54
CA SER A 206 -18.31 4.99 -5.87
C SER A 206 -18.67 5.71 -4.57
N LYS A 207 -19.97 5.71 -4.25
CA LYS A 207 -20.45 6.09 -2.91
C LYS A 207 -20.24 4.96 -1.88
N ARG A 208 -20.19 3.70 -2.35
CA ARG A 208 -20.04 2.49 -1.52
C ARG A 208 -18.58 2.23 -1.17
N VAL A 209 -18.05 3.07 -0.29
CA VAL A 209 -16.66 2.95 0.19
C VAL A 209 -16.57 3.06 1.70
N GLU A 210 -15.52 2.51 2.27
CA GLU A 210 -15.14 2.74 3.65
C GLU A 210 -13.67 3.10 3.79
N PHE A 211 -13.30 3.72 4.92
CA PHE A 211 -11.94 4.20 5.16
C PHE A 211 -11.31 3.45 6.34
N ARG A 212 -9.99 3.20 6.25
CA ARG A 212 -9.15 2.72 7.36
C ARG A 212 -7.91 3.58 7.53
N ARG A 213 -7.58 3.86 8.79
CA ARG A 213 -6.34 4.55 9.19
C ARG A 213 -5.38 3.58 9.86
N TYR A 214 -4.10 3.70 9.52
CA TYR A 214 -3.05 2.77 9.95
C TYR A 214 -1.98 3.39 10.85
N PHE A 215 -2.07 4.68 11.13
CA PHE A 215 -1.21 5.40 12.06
C PHE A 215 -1.94 6.57 12.68
#